data_AF-A0A517STE1-F1
#
_entry.id   AF-A0A517STE1-F1
#
_cell.length_a   1.000
_cell.length_b   1.000
_cell.length_c   1.000
_cell.angle_alpha   90.00
_cell.angle_beta   90.00
_cell.angle_gamma   90.00
#
_symmetry.space_group_name_H-M   'P 1'
#
loop_
_entity.id
_entity.type
_entity.pdbx_description
1 polymer ?
#
loop_
_entity_poly.entity_id
_entity_poly.type
_entity_poly.pdbx_seq_one_letter_code
_entity_poly.pdbx_strand_id
1 'polypeptide(L)'
;MTKWDSWKELLPDLRNDDPYSKLDGNKCSVLNLSAIESASQKLKQLLASLCPEIVSAAESFAKDLTFIPVSATGVSPEVDGETGTLGIRPGDLRPYWVEVPLLHALALHSKGLVQAGTSSGTRQAKESVVLNNGTGGTL
;
A
#
# COMPACT_ATOMS: atom_id res chain seq x y z
N MET A 1 -12.08 -2.71 0.69
CA MET A 1 -12.86 -3.96 0.50
C MET A 1 -12.39 -4.98 1.52
N THR A 2 -13.30 -5.51 2.33
CA THR A 2 -12.97 -6.39 3.46
C THR A 2 -12.76 -7.84 3.02
N LYS A 3 -11.92 -8.58 3.75
CA LYS A 3 -11.58 -10.00 3.54
C LYS A 3 -10.84 -10.27 2.23
N TRP A 4 -9.95 -9.35 1.84
CA TRP A 4 -9.08 -9.48 0.66
C TRP A 4 -8.42 -10.88 0.54
N ASP A 5 -8.05 -11.48 1.66
CA ASP A 5 -7.34 -12.76 1.71
C ASP A 5 -8.14 -13.93 1.11
N SER A 6 -9.48 -13.85 1.10
CA SER A 6 -10.34 -14.89 0.55
C SER A 6 -10.44 -14.87 -0.98
N TRP A 7 -10.02 -13.79 -1.64
CA TRP A 7 -10.19 -13.61 -3.09
C TRP A 7 -9.02 -12.90 -3.77
N LYS A 8 -7.89 -12.76 -3.07
CA LYS A 8 -6.64 -12.21 -3.60
C LYS A 8 -6.15 -12.88 -4.89
N GLU A 9 -6.48 -14.17 -5.05
CA GLU A 9 -6.12 -14.97 -6.24
C GLU A 9 -6.78 -14.46 -7.53
N LEU A 10 -7.83 -13.63 -7.44
CA LEU A 10 -8.45 -12.98 -8.60
C LEU A 10 -7.61 -11.82 -9.17
N LEU A 11 -6.57 -11.38 -8.45
CA LEU A 11 -5.67 -10.30 -8.88
C LEU A 11 -4.23 -10.64 -8.47
N PRO A 12 -3.62 -11.67 -9.07
CA PRO A 12 -2.29 -12.16 -8.68
C PRO A 12 -1.19 -11.10 -8.87
N ASP A 13 -1.41 -10.13 -9.77
CA ASP A 13 -0.49 -9.03 -10.03
C ASP A 13 -0.53 -7.94 -8.96
N LEU A 14 -1.42 -8.03 -7.97
CA LEU A 14 -1.43 -7.11 -6.86
C LEU A 14 -0.26 -7.44 -5.92
N ARG A 15 0.55 -6.41 -5.69
CA ARG A 15 1.64 -6.46 -4.70
C ARG A 15 1.09 -6.87 -3.34
N ASN A 16 1.76 -7.84 -2.70
CA ASN A 16 1.45 -8.30 -1.35
C ASN A 16 2.35 -7.67 -0.27
N ASP A 17 3.29 -6.81 -0.65
CA ASP A 17 4.13 -6.09 0.29
C ASP A 17 3.42 -4.87 0.89
N ASP A 18 3.84 -4.49 2.09
CA ASP A 18 3.29 -3.32 2.77
C ASP A 18 3.62 -2.04 1.99
N PRO A 19 2.72 -1.03 1.96
CA PRO A 19 2.91 0.18 1.19
C PRO A 19 3.80 1.19 1.95
N TYR A 20 4.89 0.71 2.55
CA TYR A 20 5.83 1.50 3.33
C TYR A 20 7.19 1.49 2.66
N SER A 21 7.81 2.65 2.55
CA SER A 21 9.17 2.79 2.03
C SER A 21 10.07 3.35 3.12
N LYS A 22 11.31 2.84 3.20
CA LYS A 22 12.34 3.46 4.05
C LYS A 22 12.93 4.65 3.31
N LEU A 23 13.18 5.74 4.04
CA LEU A 23 13.97 6.86 3.55
C LEU A 23 15.30 6.86 4.29
N ASP A 24 16.41 6.94 3.55
CA ASP A 24 17.75 6.91 4.13
C ASP A 24 17.92 8.03 5.16
N GLY A 25 18.46 7.68 6.33
CA GLY A 25 18.64 8.61 7.45
C GLY A 25 17.41 8.85 8.33
N ASN A 26 16.23 8.33 7.97
CA ASN A 26 15.04 8.43 8.82
C ASN A 26 14.80 7.17 9.66
N LYS A 27 14.37 7.38 10.91
CA LYS A 27 13.97 6.29 11.82
C LYS A 27 12.56 5.75 11.52
N CYS A 28 11.75 6.53 10.82
CA CYS A 28 10.37 6.20 10.47
C CYS A 28 10.24 5.91 8.98
N SER A 29 9.40 4.93 8.64
CA SER A 29 8.99 4.66 7.27
C SER A 29 8.04 5.75 6.75
N VAL A 30 7.98 5.90 5.43
CA VAL A 30 7.03 6.78 4.74
C VAL A 30 5.95 5.95 4.05
N LEU A 31 4.72 6.46 4.04
CA LEU A 31 3.61 5.85 3.30
C LEU A 31 3.81 6.06 1.80
N ASN A 32 3.83 4.97 1.03
CA ASN A 32 4.00 5.01 -0.42
C ASN A 32 2.65 5.18 -1.12
N LEU A 33 2.31 6.42 -1.47
CA LEU A 33 1.05 6.74 -2.14
C LEU A 33 0.94 6.11 -3.54
N SER A 34 2.07 5.95 -4.25
CA SER A 34 2.07 5.31 -5.57
C SER A 34 1.72 3.82 -5.50
N ALA A 35 2.16 3.13 -4.44
CA ALA A 35 1.79 1.74 -4.23
C ALA A 35 0.29 1.59 -3.94
N ILE A 36 -0.25 2.47 -3.09
CA ILE A 36 -1.69 2.49 -2.75
C ILE A 36 -2.52 2.82 -3.99
N GLU A 37 -2.11 3.82 -4.78
CA GLU A 37 -2.82 4.21 -5.99
C GLU A 37 -2.79 3.09 -7.04
N SER A 38 -1.65 2.44 -7.25
CA SER A 38 -1.54 1.30 -8.15
C SER A 38 -2.46 0.15 -7.72
N ALA A 39 -2.52 -0.13 -6.41
CA ALA A 39 -3.43 -1.13 -5.87
C ALA A 39 -4.91 -0.75 -6.07
N SER A 40 -5.24 0.51 -5.82
CA SER A 40 -6.58 1.07 -6.02
C SER A 40 -7.05 0.94 -7.45
N GLN A 41 -6.22 1.28 -8.44
CA GLN A 41 -6.58 1.17 -9.85
C GLN A 41 -6.81 -0.28 -10.28
N LYS A 42 -5.92 -1.20 -9.89
CA LYS A 42 -6.09 -2.63 -10.22
C LYS A 42 -7.35 -3.21 -9.57
N LEU A 43 -7.61 -2.86 -8.32
CA LEU A 43 -8.80 -3.32 -7.60
C LEU A 43 -10.09 -2.74 -8.20
N LYS A 44 -10.08 -1.45 -8.56
CA LYS A 44 -11.18 -0.80 -9.27
C LYS A 44 -11.49 -1.50 -10.60
N GLN A 45 -10.46 -1.81 -11.39
CA GLN A 45 -10.63 -2.52 -12.66
C GLN A 45 -11.25 -3.91 -12.48
N LEU A 46 -10.80 -4.67 -11.48
CA LEU A 46 -11.40 -5.96 -11.14
C LEU A 46 -12.87 -5.82 -10.71
N LEU A 47 -13.17 -4.84 -9.84
CA LEU A 47 -14.55 -4.61 -9.41
C LEU A 47 -15.43 -4.13 -10.56
N ALA A 48 -14.91 -3.30 -11.45
CA ALA A 48 -15.66 -2.84 -12.63
C ALA A 48 -16.01 -4.00 -13.58
N SER A 49 -15.17 -5.04 -13.65
CA SER A 49 -15.45 -6.22 -14.48
C SER A 49 -16.41 -7.21 -13.82
N LEU A 50 -16.36 -7.37 -12.50
CA LEU A 50 -17.18 -8.34 -11.77
C LEU A 50 -18.50 -7.79 -11.24
N CYS A 51 -18.51 -6.52 -10.79
CA CYS A 51 -19.65 -5.85 -10.18
C CYS A 51 -19.59 -4.32 -10.44
N PRO A 52 -19.88 -3.89 -11.68
CA PRO A 52 -19.77 -2.49 -12.09
C PRO A 52 -20.66 -1.53 -11.29
N GLU A 53 -21.75 -2.03 -10.70
CA GLU A 53 -22.69 -1.24 -9.89
C GLU A 53 -22.00 -0.70 -8.62
N ILE A 54 -21.10 -1.48 -8.00
CA ILE A 54 -20.34 -1.03 -6.82
C ILE A 54 -19.41 0.13 -7.20
N VAL A 55 -18.73 0.03 -8.33
CA VAL A 55 -17.84 1.10 -8.81
C VAL A 55 -18.64 2.35 -9.15
N SER A 56 -19.74 2.19 -9.89
CA SER A 56 -20.62 3.29 -10.29
C SER A 56 -21.24 4.01 -9.07
N ALA A 57 -21.71 3.25 -8.08
CA ALA A 57 -22.23 3.80 -6.84
C ALA A 57 -21.15 4.61 -6.09
N ALA A 58 -19.95 4.06 -5.96
CA ALA A 58 -18.83 4.76 -5.33
C ALA A 58 -18.49 6.07 -6.05
N GLU A 59 -18.36 6.03 -7.39
CA GLU A 59 -18.08 7.19 -8.25
C GLU A 59 -19.17 8.26 -8.19
N SER A 60 -20.43 7.87 -8.02
CA SER A 60 -21.52 8.84 -7.84
C SER A 60 -21.52 9.50 -6.45
N PHE A 61 -20.95 8.84 -5.45
CA PHE A 61 -20.96 9.29 -4.05
C PHE A 61 -19.80 10.23 -3.73
N ALA A 62 -18.60 9.98 -4.27
CA ALA A 62 -17.40 10.74 -3.92
C ALA A 62 -16.59 11.15 -5.14
N LYS A 63 -16.03 12.37 -5.08
CA LYS A 63 -15.15 12.93 -6.10
C LYS A 63 -13.77 12.27 -6.12
N ASP A 64 -13.24 11.99 -4.92
CA ASP A 64 -11.93 11.39 -4.73
C ASP A 64 -12.12 10.01 -4.09
N LEU A 65 -11.72 8.97 -4.82
CA LEU A 65 -11.95 7.57 -4.44
C LEU A 65 -10.66 6.77 -4.46
N THR A 66 -10.46 5.98 -3.41
CA THR A 66 -9.35 5.03 -3.32
C THR A 66 -9.87 3.68 -2.86
N PHE A 67 -9.71 2.65 -3.70
CA PHE A 67 -10.07 1.28 -3.37
C PHE A 67 -8.91 0.62 -2.64
N ILE A 68 -9.07 0.34 -1.35
CA ILE A 68 -8.01 -0.28 -0.54
C ILE A 68 -8.41 -1.72 -0.20
N PRO A 69 -7.63 -2.74 -0.61
CA PRO A 69 -7.83 -4.12 -0.17
C PRO A 69 -7.43 -4.26 1.29
N VAL A 70 -8.31 -4.84 2.12
CA VAL A 70 -8.04 -5.04 3.54
C VAL A 70 -8.51 -6.41 4.02
N SER A 71 -7.77 -7.00 4.96
CA SER A 71 -8.19 -8.20 5.69
C SER A 71 -7.84 -8.05 7.16
N ALA A 72 -8.87 -7.95 8.02
CA ALA A 72 -8.68 -7.85 9.46
C ALA A 72 -7.92 -9.05 10.03
N THR A 73 -8.33 -10.26 9.62
CA THR A 73 -7.73 -11.50 10.09
C THR A 73 -6.69 -12.04 9.12
N GLY A 74 -6.91 -11.88 7.82
CA GLY A 74 -6.04 -12.38 6.75
C GLY A 74 -5.89 -13.90 6.69
N VAL A 75 -6.72 -14.61 7.46
CA VAL A 75 -6.84 -16.05 7.49
C VAL A 75 -8.33 -16.44 7.53
N SER A 76 -8.61 -17.67 7.12
CA SER A 76 -9.95 -18.27 7.21
C SER A 76 -10.16 -18.89 8.59
N PRO A 77 -11.41 -18.95 9.09
CA PRO A 77 -11.73 -19.74 10.27
C PRO A 77 -11.44 -21.23 10.07
N GLU A 78 -11.08 -21.89 11.17
CA GLU A 78 -10.83 -23.33 11.25
C GLU A 78 -11.73 -23.94 12.33
N VAL A 79 -11.99 -25.24 12.23
CA VAL A 79 -12.78 -25.97 13.24
C VAL A 79 -11.86 -26.32 14.40
N ASP A 80 -12.20 -25.86 15.59
CA ASP A 80 -11.49 -26.19 16.81
C ASP A 80 -11.68 -27.68 17.17
N GLY A 81 -10.58 -28.41 17.33
CA GLY A 81 -10.60 -29.86 17.53
C GLY A 81 -11.17 -30.30 18.88
N GLU A 82 -11.18 -29.43 19.90
CA GLU A 82 -11.68 -29.75 21.24
C GLU A 82 -13.16 -29.39 21.42
N THR A 83 -13.55 -28.21 20.94
CA THR A 83 -14.90 -27.65 21.12
C THR A 83 -15.82 -27.89 19.93
N GLY A 84 -15.27 -28.24 18.76
CA GLY A 84 -16.00 -28.39 17.50
C GLY A 84 -16.52 -27.06 16.94
N THR A 85 -16.14 -25.93 17.52
CA THR A 85 -16.59 -24.60 17.09
C THR A 85 -15.75 -24.07 15.93
N LEU A 86 -16.38 -23.34 15.00
CA LEU A 86 -15.66 -22.62 13.95
C LEU A 86 -15.11 -21.31 14.53
N GLY A 87 -13.79 -21.12 14.47
CA GLY A 87 -13.14 -19.94 15.04
C GLY A 87 -11.85 -19.56 14.33
N ILE A 88 -11.29 -18.41 14.68
CA ILE A 88 -9.97 -17.97 14.20
C ILE A 88 -9.04 -17.99 15.40
N ARG A 89 -7.92 -18.71 15.29
CA ARG A 89 -6.88 -18.70 16.31
C ARG A 89 -6.16 -17.35 16.30
N PRO A 90 -6.17 -16.56 17.39
CA PRO A 90 -5.58 -15.22 17.40
C PRO A 90 -4.08 -15.18 17.08
N GLY A 91 -3.34 -16.26 17.38
CA GLY A 91 -1.91 -16.36 17.07
C GLY A 91 -1.59 -16.48 15.58
N ASP A 92 -2.58 -16.85 14.76
CA ASP A 92 -2.39 -17.10 13.33
C ASP A 92 -2.88 -15.93 12.45
N LEU A 93 -3.28 -14.82 13.07
CA LEU A 93 -3.71 -13.65 12.32
C LEU A 93 -2.59 -13.17 11.38
N ARG A 94 -2.96 -12.89 10.13
CA ARG A 94 -2.10 -12.30 9.10
C ARG A 94 -2.76 -11.06 8.51
N PRO A 95 -3.00 -10.01 9.30
CA PRO A 95 -3.73 -8.83 8.83
C PRO A 95 -3.10 -8.27 7.55
N TYR A 96 -3.95 -7.84 6.63
CA TYR A 96 -3.53 -7.23 5.36
C TYR A 96 -4.02 -5.79 5.31
N TRP A 97 -3.07 -4.85 5.31
CA TRP A 97 -3.29 -3.41 5.09
C TRP A 97 -4.41 -2.78 5.95
N VAL A 98 -4.64 -3.30 7.16
CA VAL A 98 -5.77 -2.90 8.01
C VAL A 98 -5.66 -1.45 8.47
N GLU A 99 -4.44 -0.96 8.63
CA GLU A 99 -4.08 0.38 9.05
C GLU A 99 -3.98 1.37 7.88
N VAL A 100 -3.82 0.87 6.65
CA VAL A 100 -3.57 1.69 5.45
C VAL A 100 -4.69 2.70 5.17
N PRO A 101 -6.00 2.38 5.29
CA PRO A 101 -7.05 3.38 5.11
C PRO A 101 -6.93 4.59 6.03
N LEU A 102 -6.58 4.37 7.30
CA LEU A 102 -6.41 5.45 8.27
C LEU A 102 -5.16 6.27 7.95
N LEU A 103 -4.02 5.62 7.72
CA LEU A 103 -2.76 6.31 7.39
C LEU A 103 -2.87 7.11 6.10
N HIS A 104 -3.56 6.57 5.08
CA HIS A 104 -3.83 7.24 3.82
C HIS A 104 -4.71 8.48 4.03
N ALA A 105 -5.80 8.37 4.80
CA ALA A 105 -6.66 9.50 5.11
C ALA A 105 -5.90 10.63 5.85
N LEU A 106 -5.07 10.28 6.83
CA LEU A 106 -4.23 11.23 7.57
C LEU A 106 -3.17 11.88 6.67
N ALA A 107 -2.52 11.10 5.80
CA ALA A 107 -1.54 11.62 4.86
C ALA A 107 -2.15 12.66 3.89
N LEU A 108 -3.38 12.44 3.44
CA LEU A 108 -4.07 13.35 2.53
C LEU A 108 -4.62 14.62 3.22
N HIS A 109 -5.13 14.49 4.45
CA HIS A 109 -5.91 15.56 5.09
C HIS A 109 -5.24 16.20 6.30
N SER A 110 -4.15 15.64 6.81
CA SER A 110 -3.46 16.11 8.02
C SER A 110 -1.95 16.18 7.79
N LYS A 111 -1.53 17.26 7.11
CA LYS A 111 -0.12 17.52 6.80
C LYS A 111 0.74 17.44 8.07
N GLY A 112 1.81 16.66 8.03
CA GLY A 112 2.77 16.51 9.12
C GLY A 112 2.47 15.41 10.13
N LEU A 113 1.29 14.76 10.09
CA LEU A 113 1.00 13.61 10.98
C LEU A 113 1.55 12.29 10.43
N VAL A 114 1.35 12.05 9.14
CA VAL A 114 1.88 10.88 8.44
C VAL A 114 2.70 11.37 7.27
N GLN A 115 3.99 11.02 7.25
CA GLN A 115 4.84 11.33 6.11
C GLN A 115 4.51 10.36 4.97
N ALA A 116 4.13 10.93 3.83
CA ALA A 116 3.80 10.18 2.64
C ALA A 116 4.61 10.68 1.45
N GLY A 117 4.88 9.78 0.51
CA GLY A 117 5.64 10.09 -0.68
C GLY A 117 5.28 9.15 -1.82
N THR A 118 5.67 9.54 -3.02
CA THR A 118 5.70 8.64 -4.16
C THR A 118 7.07 7.97 -4.18
N SER A 119 7.13 6.65 -4.42
CA SER A 119 8.43 6.00 -4.64
C SER A 119 9.07 6.59 -5.88
N SER A 120 9.92 7.60 -5.67
CA SER A 120 10.88 8.06 -6.65
C SER A 120 11.90 6.95 -6.78
N GLY A 121 11.98 6.30 -7.94
CA GLY A 121 13.10 5.41 -8.23
C GLY A 121 14.40 6.09 -7.83
N THR A 122 15.28 5.33 -7.20
CA THR A 122 16.68 5.64 -6.87
C THR A 122 17.15 6.95 -7.51
N ARG A 123 17.13 8.07 -6.77
CA ARG A 123 17.98 9.20 -7.16
C ARG A 123 19.41 8.65 -7.08
N GLN A 124 20.04 8.41 -8.23
CA GLN A 124 21.46 8.08 -8.30
C GLN A 124 22.23 9.19 -7.58
N ALA A 125 22.66 8.89 -6.36
CA ALA A 125 23.77 9.56 -5.73
C ALA A 125 25.06 8.93 -6.29
N LYS A 126 25.55 9.49 -7.40
CA LYS A 126 26.89 9.36 -8.01
C LYS A 126 26.85 10.28 -9.23
N GLU A 127 27.71 11.25 -9.49
CA GLU A 127 29.01 11.62 -8.96
C GLU A 127 29.33 12.97 -9.64
N SER A 128 29.15 14.08 -8.93
CA SER A 128 29.61 15.41 -9.36
C SER A 128 30.64 15.92 -8.36
N VAL A 129 31.67 15.09 -8.11
CA VAL A 129 32.89 15.46 -7.37
C VAL A 129 34.12 14.89 -8.09
N VAL A 130 34.21 15.06 -9.42
CA VAL A 130 35.50 14.97 -10.14
C VAL A 130 35.52 15.97 -11.30
N LEU A 131 35.22 17.25 -11.03
CA LEU A 131 35.58 18.36 -11.93
C LEU A 131 35.91 19.57 -11.07
N ASN A 132 36.96 19.45 -10.26
CA ASN A 132 37.74 20.59 -9.79
C ASN A 132 39.01 20.07 -9.14
N ASN A 133 40.01 19.81 -9.99
CA ASN A 133 41.42 19.97 -9.62
C ASN A 133 42.21 20.18 -10.91
N GLY A 134 42.67 21.42 -11.13
CA GLY A 134 43.84 21.70 -11.97
C GLY A 134 43.61 22.57 -13.21
N THR A 135 43.26 23.84 -13.03
CA THR A 135 43.66 24.90 -13.98
C THR A 135 45.04 25.45 -13.61
N GLY A 136 45.89 25.65 -14.61
CA GLY A 136 47.19 26.35 -14.56
C GLY A 136 48.32 25.43 -15.03
N GLY A 137 48.86 25.48 -16.25
CA GLY A 137 49.21 26.63 -17.08
C GLY A 137 50.69 26.97 -16.86
N THR A 138 51.53 26.90 -17.91
CA THR A 138 52.61 27.84 -18.29
C THR A 138 53.52 27.22 -19.36
N LEU A 139 53.57 27.91 -20.53
CA LEU A 139 54.56 27.98 -21.62
C LEU A 139 54.97 26.70 -22.37
#